data_AF-A0A8T5PL33-F1
#
_entry.id   AF-A0A8T5PL33-F1
#
_cell.length_a   1.000
_cell.length_b   1.000
_cell.length_c   1.000
_cell.angle_alpha   90.00
_cell.angle_beta   90.00
_cell.angle_gamma   90.00
#
_symmetry.space_group_name_H-M   'P 1'
#
loop_
_entity.id
_entity.type
_entity.pdbx_description
1 polymer ?
#
loop_
_entity_poly.entity_id
_entity_poly.type
_entity_poly.pdbx_seq_one_letter_code
_entity_poly.pdbx_strand_id
1 'polypeptide(L)'
;MKNAAKLFKLLGDETRIKILHSIMKKEKCVCEIIEDVKKSQPTISIHLNRMEREGLLESERRGRMIIYRIKKPKIIDLLKTAEVILNE
;
A
#
# COMPACT_ATOMS: atom_id res chain seq x y z
N MET A 1 18.80 10.76 7.18
CA MET A 1 18.05 11.28 6.01
C MET A 1 17.04 10.24 5.51
N LYS A 2 15.74 10.56 5.45
CA LYS A 2 14.78 9.79 4.65
C LYS A 2 14.93 10.27 3.20
N ASN A 3 15.75 9.56 2.42
CA ASN A 3 15.98 9.92 1.02
C ASN A 3 14.88 9.31 0.13
N ALA A 4 14.43 10.05 -0.88
CA ALA A 4 13.45 9.63 -1.88
C ALA A 4 13.77 8.25 -2.48
N ALA A 5 15.06 7.91 -2.63
CA ALA A 5 15.49 6.58 -3.08
C ALA A 5 14.91 5.41 -2.25
N LYS A 6 14.78 5.55 -0.92
CA LYS A 6 14.17 4.51 -0.08
C LYS A 6 12.68 4.36 -0.36
N LEU A 7 11.99 5.48 -0.56
CA LEU A 7 10.57 5.48 -0.95
C LEU A 7 10.40 4.82 -2.32
N PHE A 8 11.19 5.20 -3.32
CA PHE A 8 11.11 4.59 -4.64
C PHE A 8 11.46 3.09 -4.62
N LYS A 9 12.42 2.65 -3.81
CA LYS A 9 12.68 1.22 -3.58
C LYS A 9 11.49 0.51 -2.88
N LEU A 10 10.74 1.24 -2.06
CA LEU A 10 9.50 0.74 -1.46
C LEU A 10 8.36 0.65 -2.49
N LEU A 11 8.28 1.57 -3.44
CA LEU A 11 7.21 1.64 -4.43
C LEU A 11 7.49 0.84 -5.70
N GLY A 12 8.74 0.53 -6.02
CA GLY A 12 9.17 -0.17 -7.23
C GLY A 12 8.83 -1.66 -7.27
N ASP A 13 7.69 -2.08 -6.72
CA ASP A 13 7.17 -3.44 -6.75
C ASP A 13 5.68 -3.39 -7.04
N GLU A 14 5.29 -4.11 -8.08
CA GLU A 14 3.92 -4.09 -8.62
C GLU A 14 2.86 -4.47 -7.57
N THR A 15 3.16 -5.44 -6.70
CA THR A 15 2.21 -5.90 -5.67
C THR A 15 1.96 -4.79 -4.64
N ARG A 16 3.00 -4.07 -4.22
CA ARG A 16 2.86 -2.92 -3.31
C ARG A 16 2.04 -1.79 -3.93
N ILE A 17 2.24 -1.50 -5.22
CA ILE A 17 1.42 -0.52 -5.95
C ILE A 17 -0.05 -0.95 -5.99
N LYS A 18 -0.33 -2.22 -6.33
CA LYS A 18 -1.70 -2.76 -6.32
C LYS A 18 -2.36 -2.68 -4.94
N ILE A 19 -1.63 -2.99 -3.87
CA ILE A 19 -2.14 -2.84 -2.50
C ILE A 19 -2.46 -1.38 -2.19
N LEU A 20 -1.60 -0.43 -2.57
CA LEU A 20 -1.87 0.99 -2.38
C LEU A 20 -3.15 1.40 -3.11
N HIS A 21 -3.33 1.04 -4.38
CA HIS A 21 -4.57 1.32 -5.12
C HIS A 21 -5.81 0.70 -4.47
N SER A 22 -5.69 -0.51 -3.92
CA SER A 22 -6.78 -1.17 -3.19
C SER A 22 -7.23 -0.34 -1.98
N ILE A 23 -6.29 0.17 -1.18
CA ILE A 23 -6.54 0.91 0.07
C ILE A 23 -6.82 2.41 -0.18
N MET A 24 -6.39 2.96 -1.32
CA MET A 24 -6.56 4.39 -1.66
C MET A 24 -8.01 4.86 -1.64
N LYS A 25 -8.96 3.97 -1.98
CA LYS A 25 -10.40 4.31 -2.04
C LYS A 25 -11.07 4.26 -0.66
N LYS A 26 -10.66 3.31 0.17
CA LYS A 26 -11.17 3.09 1.53
C LYS A 26 -10.17 2.21 2.30
N GLU A 27 -10.12 2.37 3.61
CA GLU A 27 -9.44 1.42 4.48
C GLU A 27 -10.04 0.00 4.32
N LYS A 28 -9.19 -1.02 4.39
CA LYS A 28 -9.57 -2.40 4.04
C LYS A 28 -8.95 -3.42 4.97
N CYS A 29 -9.63 -4.55 5.16
CA CYS A 29 -9.02 -5.71 5.79
C CYS A 29 -8.04 -6.44 4.86
N VAL A 30 -7.20 -7.29 5.44
CA VAL A 30 -6.33 -8.20 4.67
C VAL A 30 -7.13 -9.04 3.67
N CYS A 31 -8.33 -9.51 4.05
CA CYS A 31 -9.24 -10.25 3.20
C CYS A 31 -9.61 -9.51 1.90
N GLU A 32 -10.13 -8.28 2.04
CA GLU A 32 -10.50 -7.43 0.90
C GLU A 32 -9.28 -7.12 0.01
N ILE A 33 -8.10 -6.90 0.62
CA ILE A 33 -6.87 -6.65 -0.13
C ILE A 33 -6.46 -7.89 -0.94
N ILE A 34 -6.60 -9.10 -0.39
CA ILE A 34 -6.34 -10.36 -1.11
C ILE A 34 -7.27 -10.48 -2.32
N GLU A 35 -8.56 -10.17 -2.16
CA GLU A 35 -9.55 -10.21 -3.23
C GLU A 35 -9.22 -9.23 -4.36
N ASP A 36 -8.81 -8.01 -4.03
CA ASP A 36 -8.45 -7.00 -5.01
C ASP A 36 -7.15 -7.32 -5.75
N VAL A 37 -6.12 -7.76 -5.02
CA VAL A 37 -4.75 -7.91 -5.55
C VAL A 37 -4.53 -9.29 -6.19
N LYS A 38 -5.37 -10.29 -5.84
CA LYS A 38 -5.34 -11.66 -6.38
C LYS A 38 -3.99 -12.35 -6.18
N LYS A 39 -3.40 -12.17 -4.99
CA LYS A 39 -2.17 -12.84 -4.54
C LYS A 39 -2.43 -13.60 -3.23
N SER A 40 -1.55 -14.53 -2.90
CA SER A 40 -1.70 -15.33 -1.69
C SER A 40 -1.59 -14.48 -0.43
N GLN A 41 -2.27 -14.91 0.64
CA GLN A 41 -2.23 -14.24 1.94
C GLN A 41 -0.81 -14.06 2.49
N PRO A 42 0.11 -15.05 2.45
CA PRO A 42 1.49 -14.86 2.91
C PRO A 42 2.21 -13.73 2.17
N THR A 43 2.04 -13.65 0.84
CA THR A 43 2.62 -12.59 0.02
C THR A 43 2.06 -11.22 0.42
N ILE A 44 0.74 -11.08 0.51
CA ILE A 44 0.09 -9.83 0.91
C ILE A 44 0.55 -9.37 2.30
N SER A 45 0.56 -10.27 3.28
CA SER A 45 0.98 -9.95 4.65
C SER A 45 2.44 -9.47 4.72
N ILE A 46 3.35 -10.07 3.95
CA ILE A 46 4.75 -9.62 3.88
C ILE A 46 4.84 -8.18 3.36
N HIS A 47 4.09 -7.85 2.30
CA HIS A 47 4.08 -6.50 1.75
C HIS A 47 3.44 -5.48 2.70
N LEU A 48 2.31 -5.82 3.33
CA LEU A 48 1.65 -4.97 4.32
C LEU A 48 2.56 -4.67 5.51
N ASN A 49 3.16 -5.70 6.11
CA ASN A 49 4.10 -5.55 7.22
C ASN A 49 5.32 -4.71 6.84
N ARG A 50 5.82 -4.84 5.61
CA ARG A 50 6.93 -4.01 5.12
C ARG A 50 6.52 -2.55 4.98
N MET A 51 5.37 -2.27 4.37
CA MET A 51 4.90 -0.89 4.17
C MET A 51 4.49 -0.20 5.48
N GLU A 52 3.98 -0.96 6.45
CA GLU A 52 3.67 -0.48 7.80
C GLU A 52 4.95 -0.14 8.58
N ARG A 53 5.97 -1.02 8.55
CA ARG A 53 7.28 -0.75 9.18
C ARG A 53 7.97 0.49 8.61
N GLU A 54 7.84 0.73 7.31
CA GLU A 54 8.36 1.95 6.66
C GLU A 54 7.48 3.19 6.90
N GLY A 55 6.33 3.03 7.56
CA GLY A 55 5.42 4.10 7.95
C GLY A 55 4.57 4.65 6.80
N LEU A 56 4.39 3.88 5.73
CA LEU A 56 3.53 4.24 4.59
C LEU A 56 2.07 3.87 4.88
N LEU A 57 1.87 2.72 5.53
CA LEU A 57 0.58 2.26 6.03
C LEU A 57 0.55 2.31 7.56
N GLU A 58 -0.64 2.22 8.10
CA GLU A 58 -0.87 1.86 9.50
C GLU A 58 -2.07 0.92 9.57
N SER A 59 -2.11 0.11 10.62
CA SER A 59 -3.18 -0.82 10.87
C SER A 59 -3.88 -0.57 12.20
N GLU A 60 -5.14 -0.97 12.27
CA GLU A 60 -5.97 -0.94 13.47
C GLU A 60 -6.71 -2.27 13.59
N ARG A 61 -6.78 -2.83 14.80
CA ARG A 61 -7.58 -4.03 15.06
C ARG A 61 -9.02 -3.65 15.34
N ARG A 62 -9.95 -4.11 14.49
CA ARG A 62 -11.40 -3.95 14.67
C ARG A 62 -12.04 -5.32 14.80
N GLY A 63 -12.30 -5.71 16.05
CA GLY A 63 -12.76 -7.06 16.40
C GLY A 63 -11.73 -8.14 16.03
N ARG A 64 -12.11 -9.02 15.10
CA ARG A 64 -11.24 -10.10 14.60
C ARG A 64 -10.40 -9.69 13.39
N MET A 65 -10.64 -8.50 12.83
CA MET A 65 -10.04 -8.04 11.59
C MET A 65 -8.94 -7.01 11.87
N ILE A 66 -7.89 -7.04 11.07
CA ILE A 66 -6.88 -5.98 11.00
C ILE A 66 -7.21 -5.14 9.77
N ILE A 67 -7.48 -3.86 9.99
CA ILE A 67 -7.84 -2.89 8.96
C ILE A 67 -6.60 -2.04 8.66
N TYR A 68 -6.24 -1.92 7.39
CA TYR A 68 -5.13 -1.12 6.92
C TYR A 68 -5.63 0.16 6.26
N ARG A 69 -4.90 1.26 6.51
CA ARG A 69 -5.11 2.57 5.87
C ARG A 69 -3.79 3.24 5.49
N ILE A 70 -3.86 4.17 4.55
CA ILE A 70 -2.71 4.97 4.14
C ILE A 70 -2.39 6.01 5.22
N LYS A 71 -1.20 5.93 5.80
CA LYS A 71 -0.71 6.86 6.83
C LYS A 71 -0.21 8.17 6.22
N LYS A 72 0.24 8.15 4.97
CA LYS A 72 0.84 9.30 4.27
C LYS A 72 0.02 9.64 3.01
N PRO A 73 -1.07 10.44 3.12
CA PRO A 73 -1.96 10.73 2.00
C PRO A 73 -1.27 11.30 0.77
N LYS A 74 -0.16 12.05 0.92
CA LYS A 74 0.66 12.56 -0.21
C LYS A 74 1.18 11.46 -1.15
N ILE A 75 1.19 10.19 -0.73
CA ILE A 75 1.53 9.08 -1.63
C ILE A 75 0.50 8.93 -2.77
N ILE A 76 -0.76 9.27 -2.50
CA ILE A 76 -1.85 9.19 -3.47
C ILE A 76 -1.57 10.16 -4.61
N ASP A 77 -1.15 11.38 -4.28
CA ASP A 77 -0.79 12.40 -5.26
C ASP A 77 0.42 11.94 -6.10
N LEU A 78 1.46 11.40 -5.44
CA LEU A 78 2.64 10.86 -6.14
C LEU A 78 2.28 9.75 -7.14
N LEU A 79 1.41 8.82 -6.74
CA LEU A 79 0.97 7.72 -7.61
C LEU A 79 0.18 8.25 -8.82
N LYS A 80 -0.75 9.20 -8.58
CA LYS A 80 -1.50 9.85 -9.66
C LYS A 80 -0.58 10.59 -10.62
N THR A 81 0.42 11.31 -10.10
CA THR A 81 1.40 12.01 -10.95
C THR A 81 2.22 11.03 -11.78
N ALA A 82 2.64 9.90 -11.19
CA ALA A 82 3.35 8.85 -11.94
C ALA A 82 2.49 8.24 -13.05
N GLU A 83 1.19 8.02 -12.81
CA GLU A 83 0.24 7.56 -13.84
C GLU A 83 0.10 8.59 -14.98
N VAL A 84 0.02 9.88 -14.67
CA VAL A 84 -0.04 10.94 -15.71
C VAL A 84 1.23 10.89 -16.57
N ILE A 85 2.42 10.83 -15.97
CA ILE A 85 3.70 10.77 -16.69
C ILE A 85 3.79 9.55 -17.63
N LEU A 86 3.20 8.41 -17.25
CA LEU A 86 3.22 7.19 -18.07
C LEU A 86 2.21 7.20 -19.22
N ASN A 87 1.19 8.05 -19.14
CA ASN A 87 0.13 8.18 -20.14
C ASN A 87 0.32 9.40 -21.05
N GLU A 88 1.40 10.15 -20.87
CA GLU A 88 1.95 11.15 -21.80
C GLU A 88 3.01 10.52 -22.71
#